data_AF-A0A2U3DUC8-F1
#
_entry.id   AF-A0A2U3DUC8-F1
#
_cell.length_a   1.000
_cell.length_b   1.000
_cell.length_c   1.000
_cell.angle_alpha   90.00
_cell.angle_beta   90.00
_cell.angle_gamma   90.00
#
_symmetry.space_group_name_H-M   'P 1'
#
loop_
_entity.id
_entity.type
_entity.pdbx_description
1 polymer ?
#
loop_
_entity_poly.entity_id
_entity_poly.type
_entity_poly.pdbx_seq_one_letter_code
_entity_poly.pdbx_strand_id
1 'polypeptide(L)'
;MKLLGLPALALYATSVYAADCFGQGQTSLLSDYFADAYWDARGKMCGNTDCGYQKDCTTTSTKTVSMGLGEPVTVRVSFKRQKLNGNGFEDCWDATENIINQCILGSHQMDGTWATNGQLYQLSSEWN
;
A
#
# COMPACT_ATOMS: atom_id res chain seq x y z
N MET A 1 -48.80 -16.76 20.98
CA MET A 1 -47.55 -17.27 21.61
C MET A 1 -47.06 -18.38 20.70
N LYS A 2 -45.87 -18.37 20.09
CA LYS A 2 -44.55 -17.88 20.48
C LYS A 2 -43.81 -17.52 19.17
N LEU A 3 -43.33 -16.29 19.02
CA LEU A 3 -42.39 -15.92 17.96
C LEU A 3 -41.04 -16.54 18.33
N LEU A 4 -40.53 -17.44 17.49
CA LEU A 4 -39.12 -17.85 17.54
C LEU A 4 -38.34 -16.77 16.80
N GLY A 5 -37.81 -15.81 17.56
CA GLY A 5 -36.87 -14.81 17.07
C GLY A 5 -35.58 -15.51 16.65
N LEU A 6 -35.26 -15.46 15.36
CA LEU A 6 -33.91 -15.74 14.88
C LEU A 6 -32.98 -14.69 15.50
N PRO A 7 -31.85 -15.07 16.11
CA PRO A 7 -30.84 -14.08 16.44
C PRO A 7 -30.27 -13.60 15.10
N ALA A 8 -30.46 -12.31 14.82
CA ALA A 8 -29.73 -11.62 13.77
C ALA A 8 -28.24 -11.90 14.00
N LEU A 9 -27.58 -12.58 13.06
CA LEU A 9 -26.13 -12.61 13.00
C LEU A 9 -25.66 -11.17 12.81
N ALA A 10 -25.39 -10.49 13.92
CA ALA A 10 -24.60 -9.29 13.92
C ALA A 10 -23.17 -9.71 13.53
N LEU A 11 -22.91 -9.74 12.22
CA LEU A 11 -21.55 -9.68 11.70
C LEU A 11 -21.01 -8.32 12.08
N TYR A 12 -20.49 -8.21 13.30
CA TYR A 12 -19.49 -7.20 13.61
C TYR A 12 -18.29 -7.55 12.75
N ALA A 13 -18.26 -7.00 11.54
CA ALA A 13 -17.03 -6.78 10.83
C ALA A 13 -16.23 -5.81 11.69
N THR A 14 -15.43 -6.34 12.61
CA THR A 14 -14.24 -5.62 13.05
C THR A 14 -13.48 -5.42 11.75
N SER A 15 -13.58 -4.21 11.17
CA SER A 15 -12.74 -3.79 10.07
C SER A 15 -11.32 -3.77 10.65
N VAL A 16 -10.69 -4.94 10.64
CA VAL A 16 -9.25 -5.03 10.71
C VAL A 16 -8.83 -4.25 9.49
N TYR A 17 -8.37 -3.02 9.73
CA TYR A 17 -7.69 -2.25 8.73
C TYR A 17 -6.40 -3.02 8.42
N ALA A 18 -6.52 -4.04 7.57
CA ALA A 18 -5.40 -4.77 7.02
C ALA A 18 -5.17 -4.20 5.63
N ALA A 19 -3.90 -4.09 5.25
CA ALA A 19 -3.58 -3.82 3.87
C ALA A 19 -3.98 -5.05 3.05
N ASP A 20 -4.70 -4.82 1.96
CA ASP A 20 -4.99 -5.86 1.00
C ASP A 20 -3.70 -6.06 0.18
N CYS A 21 -2.95 -7.10 0.51
CA CYS A 21 -1.67 -7.43 -0.13
C CYS A 21 -1.88 -8.32 -1.34
N PHE A 22 -1.25 -7.98 -2.46
CA PHE A 22 -1.34 -8.74 -3.70
C PHE A 22 -0.06 -8.56 -4.54
N GLY A 23 -0.04 -9.18 -5.71
CA GLY A 23 1.09 -9.09 -6.64
C GLY A 23 1.98 -10.32 -6.63
N GLN A 24 3.18 -10.16 -7.18
CA GLN A 24 4.16 -11.24 -7.21
C GLN A 24 4.84 -11.34 -5.83
N GLY A 25 4.73 -12.52 -5.21
CA GLY A 25 5.48 -12.83 -4.00
C GLY A 25 6.98 -12.90 -4.30
N GLN A 26 7.78 -12.26 -3.46
CA GLN A 26 9.23 -12.18 -3.60
C GLN A 26 9.94 -12.78 -2.39
N THR A 27 11.25 -12.98 -2.51
CA THR A 27 12.06 -13.38 -1.34
C THR A 27 12.20 -12.22 -0.37
N SER A 28 12.30 -12.51 0.93
CA SER A 28 12.46 -11.50 1.98
C SER A 28 13.66 -10.58 1.73
N LEU A 29 14.76 -11.15 1.24
CA LEU A 29 15.97 -10.39 0.89
C LEU A 29 15.67 -9.33 -0.18
N LEU A 30 14.96 -9.68 -1.25
CA LEU A 30 14.59 -8.75 -2.31
C LEU A 30 13.64 -7.67 -1.78
N SER A 31 12.64 -8.05 -0.99
CA SER A 31 11.72 -7.12 -0.32
C SER A 31 12.46 -6.02 0.46
N ASP A 32 13.44 -6.40 1.26
CA ASP A 32 14.21 -5.45 2.06
C ASP A 32 15.03 -4.50 1.18
N TYR A 33 15.64 -5.00 0.10
CA TYR A 33 16.41 -4.16 -0.82
C TYR A 33 15.58 -3.11 -1.56
N PHE A 34 14.32 -3.43 -1.89
CA PHE A 34 13.44 -2.54 -2.64
C PHE A 34 12.54 -1.69 -1.74
N ALA A 35 12.44 -1.98 -0.44
CA ALA A 35 11.64 -1.24 0.53
C ALA A 35 11.89 0.28 0.48
N ASP A 36 13.14 0.70 0.29
CA ASP A 36 13.53 2.10 0.11
C ASP A 36 12.72 2.81 -0.99
N ALA A 37 12.46 2.15 -2.12
CA ALA A 37 11.68 2.75 -3.20
C ALA A 37 10.24 3.03 -2.74
N TYR A 38 9.64 2.14 -1.95
CA TYR A 38 8.30 2.35 -1.42
C TYR A 38 8.25 3.50 -0.41
N TRP A 39 9.24 3.58 0.48
CA TRP A 39 9.36 4.70 1.42
C TRP A 39 9.59 6.04 0.71
N ASP A 40 10.37 6.05 -0.38
CA ASP A 40 10.56 7.25 -1.21
C ASP A 40 9.25 7.67 -1.91
N ALA A 41 8.51 6.72 -2.48
CA ALA A 41 7.20 6.98 -3.11
C ALA A 41 6.21 7.61 -2.10
N ARG A 42 6.17 7.04 -0.89
CA ARG A 42 5.42 7.56 0.27
C ARG A 42 5.82 8.99 0.58
N GLY A 43 7.12 9.27 0.70
CA GLY A 43 7.64 10.60 1.00
C GLY A 43 7.18 11.65 -0.02
N LYS A 44 7.28 11.34 -1.31
CA LYS A 44 6.84 12.23 -2.40
C LYS A 44 5.35 12.53 -2.37
N MET A 45 4.52 11.53 -2.08
CA MET A 45 3.07 11.68 -2.10
C MET A 45 2.50 12.28 -0.80
N CYS A 46 2.87 11.72 0.35
CA CYS A 46 2.35 12.14 1.66
C CYS A 46 3.04 13.41 2.17
N GLY A 47 4.24 13.74 1.68
CA GLY A 47 4.90 15.03 1.92
C GLY A 47 4.33 16.18 1.08
N ASN A 48 3.41 15.91 0.14
CA ASN A 48 2.92 16.86 -0.87
C ASN A 48 4.04 17.50 -1.72
N THR A 49 5.17 16.80 -1.90
CA THR A 49 6.29 17.29 -2.71
C THR A 49 5.95 17.24 -4.20
N ASP A 50 5.36 16.12 -4.64
CA ASP A 50 5.01 15.89 -6.06
C ASP A 50 3.49 15.89 -6.29
N CYS A 51 2.69 15.96 -5.21
CA CYS A 51 1.24 15.87 -5.25
C CYS A 51 0.56 17.03 -4.53
N GLY A 52 -0.55 17.53 -5.08
CA GLY A 52 -1.41 18.47 -4.36
C GLY A 52 -2.21 17.80 -3.23
N TYR A 53 -2.45 18.52 -2.13
CA TYR A 53 -3.24 18.06 -0.99
C TYR A 53 -4.62 17.52 -1.40
N GLN A 54 -5.00 16.33 -0.93
CA GLN A 54 -6.31 15.67 -1.18
C GLN A 54 -6.72 15.45 -2.64
N LYS A 55 -5.80 15.56 -3.61
CA LYS A 55 -6.10 15.30 -5.03
C LYS A 55 -5.73 13.90 -5.44
N ASP A 56 -6.35 13.39 -6.48
CA ASP A 56 -5.86 12.20 -7.18
C ASP A 56 -4.44 12.46 -7.66
N CYS A 57 -3.54 11.51 -7.41
CA CYS A 57 -2.14 11.66 -7.77
C CYS A 57 -1.48 10.29 -7.90
N THR A 58 -0.42 10.23 -8.70
CA THR A 58 0.49 9.09 -8.76
C THR A 58 1.92 9.60 -8.64
N THR A 59 2.67 9.11 -7.66
CA THR A 59 4.12 9.31 -7.57
C THR A 59 4.84 8.05 -8.00
N THR A 60 6.08 8.22 -8.44
CA THR A 60 6.93 7.08 -8.78
C THR A 60 8.31 7.23 -8.18
N SER A 61 8.90 6.09 -7.87
CA SER A 61 10.25 5.96 -7.34
C SER A 61 10.87 4.71 -7.95
N THR A 62 12.18 4.73 -8.11
CA THR A 62 12.92 3.62 -8.73
C THR A 62 14.10 3.28 -7.86
N LYS A 63 14.36 1.98 -7.70
CA LYS A 63 15.56 1.47 -7.05
C LYS A 63 16.19 0.41 -7.93
N THR A 64 17.48 0.57 -8.18
CA THR A 64 18.31 -0.40 -8.89
C THR A 64 19.25 -1.06 -7.90
N VAL A 65 19.30 -2.39 -7.91
CA VAL A 65 20.10 -3.19 -6.98
C VAL A 65 20.97 -4.16 -7.77
N SER A 66 22.27 -4.13 -7.50
CA SER A 66 23.24 -5.04 -8.11
C SER A 66 23.54 -6.20 -7.16
N MET A 67 23.16 -7.42 -7.52
CA MET A 67 23.35 -8.62 -6.69
C MET A 67 24.66 -9.38 -6.95
N GLY A 68 25.69 -8.66 -7.42
CA GLY A 68 27.08 -9.13 -7.45
C GLY A 68 27.48 -10.08 -8.57
N LEU A 69 26.55 -10.82 -9.20
CA LEU A 69 26.88 -11.81 -10.25
C LEU A 69 25.91 -11.81 -11.46
N GLY A 70 25.08 -10.78 -11.61
CA GLY A 70 24.12 -10.67 -12.72
C GLY A 70 23.80 -9.23 -13.09
N GLU A 71 22.95 -9.07 -14.10
CA GLU A 71 22.40 -7.77 -14.49
C GLU A 71 21.70 -7.11 -13.30
N PRO A 72 21.85 -5.78 -13.13
CA PRO A 72 21.19 -5.06 -12.05
C PRO A 72 19.67 -5.14 -12.21
N VAL A 73 18.98 -5.45 -11.13
CA VAL A 73 17.52 -5.49 -11.12
C VAL A 73 16.99 -4.11 -10.77
N THR A 74 16.08 -3.58 -11.59
CA THR A 74 15.44 -2.30 -11.35
C THR A 74 13.97 -2.48 -11.03
N VAL A 75 13.56 -2.00 -9.86
CA VAL A 75 12.14 -1.93 -9.48
C VAL A 75 11.68 -0.49 -9.59
N ARG A 76 10.60 -0.31 -10.35
CA ARG A 76 9.82 0.92 -10.35
C ARG A 76 8.61 0.74 -9.46
N VAL A 77 8.53 1.54 -8.40
CA VAL A 77 7.36 1.61 -7.53
C VAL A 77 6.49 2.77 -7.98
N SER A 78 5.20 2.51 -8.11
CA SER A 78 4.16 3.51 -8.35
C SER A 78 3.26 3.57 -7.13
N PHE A 79 3.11 4.76 -6.55
CA PHE A 79 2.17 5.01 -5.48
C PHE A 79 1.03 5.86 -6.01
N LYS A 80 -0.19 5.32 -5.98
CA LYS A 80 -1.40 5.99 -6.45
C LYS A 80 -2.30 6.32 -5.26
N ARG A 81 -2.81 7.55 -5.24
CA ARG A 81 -3.89 7.98 -4.36
C ARG A 81 -5.11 8.34 -5.19
N GLN A 82 -6.26 7.81 -4.80
CA GLN A 82 -7.56 8.13 -5.39
C GLN A 82 -8.49 8.65 -4.31
N LYS A 83 -9.06 9.83 -4.55
CA LYS A 83 -10.14 10.38 -3.73
C LYS A 83 -11.43 9.64 -4.07
N LEU A 84 -11.96 8.94 -3.09
CA LEU A 84 -13.26 8.28 -3.22
C LEU A 84 -14.36 9.29 -2.87
N ASN A 85 -14.54 9.64 -1.59
CA ASN A 85 -15.59 10.57 -1.13
C ASN A 85 -15.23 11.27 0.19
N GLY A 86 -13.95 11.37 0.56
CA GLY A 86 -13.53 11.89 1.87
C GLY A 86 -12.25 12.71 1.88
N ASN A 87 -11.86 13.12 3.09
CA ASN A 87 -10.79 14.07 3.38
C ASN A 87 -9.58 13.43 4.08
N GLY A 88 -9.47 12.10 4.04
CA GLY A 88 -8.45 11.29 4.76
C GLY A 88 -7.00 11.42 4.30
N PHE A 89 -6.57 12.56 3.74
CA PHE A 89 -5.17 12.74 3.39
C PHE A 89 -4.25 12.72 4.62
N GLU A 90 -4.73 13.12 5.79
CA GLU A 90 -3.99 13.04 7.05
C GLU A 90 -3.53 11.60 7.34
N ASP A 91 -4.31 10.60 6.89
CA ASP A 91 -4.01 9.18 7.05
C ASP A 91 -3.04 8.65 5.99
N CYS A 92 -2.54 9.48 5.06
CA CYS A 92 -1.63 9.04 4.00
C CYS A 92 -0.40 8.34 4.58
N TRP A 93 0.18 8.93 5.64
CA TRP A 93 1.39 8.40 6.26
C TRP A 93 1.14 7.04 6.89
N ASP A 94 0.05 6.89 7.64
CA ASP A 94 -0.28 5.66 8.36
C ASP A 94 -0.79 4.56 7.42
N ALA A 95 -1.65 4.90 6.46
CA ALA A 95 -2.16 3.96 5.47
C ALA A 95 -1.01 3.35 4.65
N THR A 96 -0.09 4.20 4.17
CA THR A 96 1.04 3.73 3.36
C THR A 96 2.05 2.95 4.19
N GLU A 97 2.28 3.35 5.45
CA GLU A 97 3.14 2.60 6.36
C GLU A 97 2.60 1.19 6.64
N ASN A 98 1.29 1.07 6.80
CA ASN A 98 0.65 -0.23 6.96
C ASN A 98 0.78 -1.08 5.68
N ILE A 99 0.61 -0.51 4.49
CA ILE A 99 0.85 -1.26 3.24
C ILE A 99 2.30 -1.75 3.18
N ILE A 100 3.28 -0.89 3.47
CA ILE A 100 4.70 -1.27 3.38
C ILE A 100 5.07 -2.36 4.39
N ASN A 101 4.67 -2.18 5.65
CA ASN A 101 5.01 -3.11 6.71
C ASN A 101 4.27 -4.45 6.57
N GLN A 102 2.99 -4.45 6.19
CA GLN A 102 2.20 -5.68 6.11
C GLN A 102 2.43 -6.40 4.77
N CYS A 103 2.45 -5.68 3.65
CA CYS A 103 2.56 -6.30 2.33
C CYS A 103 4.01 -6.54 1.94
N ILE A 104 4.80 -5.47 1.80
CA ILE A 104 6.13 -5.53 1.21
C ILE A 104 7.11 -6.27 2.14
N LEU A 105 7.13 -5.88 3.41
CA LEU A 105 8.06 -6.42 4.41
C LEU A 105 7.52 -7.66 5.12
N GLY A 106 6.21 -7.69 5.43
CA GLY A 106 5.60 -8.77 6.21
C GLY A 106 5.26 -10.00 5.39
N SER A 107 4.53 -9.81 4.29
CA SER A 107 4.06 -10.91 3.43
C SER A 107 4.87 -11.09 2.14
N HIS A 108 5.86 -10.22 1.91
CA HIS A 108 6.69 -10.16 0.70
C HIS A 108 5.88 -10.07 -0.61
N GLN A 109 4.68 -9.52 -0.51
CA GLN A 109 3.82 -9.16 -1.63
C GLN A 109 4.19 -7.75 -2.05
N MET A 110 4.53 -7.57 -3.32
CA MET A 110 5.13 -6.31 -3.79
C MET A 110 4.12 -5.23 -4.14
N ASP A 111 2.83 -5.55 -4.03
CA ASP A 111 1.74 -4.62 -4.24
C ASP A 111 0.78 -4.65 -3.04
N GLY A 112 0.06 -3.56 -2.83
CA GLY A 112 -0.96 -3.54 -1.81
C GLY A 112 -1.83 -2.30 -1.84
N THR A 113 -3.02 -2.43 -1.26
CA THR A 113 -3.98 -1.34 -1.15
C THR A 113 -4.45 -1.12 0.27
N TRP A 114 -4.82 0.13 0.54
CA TRP A 114 -5.50 0.51 1.77
C TRP A 114 -6.52 1.61 1.50
N ALA A 115 -7.75 1.39 1.94
CA ALA A 115 -8.79 2.40 1.90
C ALA A 115 -9.07 2.95 3.30
N THR A 116 -8.97 4.27 3.48
CA THR A 116 -9.31 4.93 4.75
C THR A 116 -9.87 6.32 4.51
N ASN A 117 -10.85 6.74 5.32
CA ASN A 117 -11.40 8.10 5.35
C ASN A 117 -11.69 8.70 3.96
N GLY A 118 -12.20 7.84 3.06
CA GLY A 118 -12.59 8.19 1.69
C GLY A 118 -11.42 8.45 0.73
N GLN A 119 -10.24 7.93 1.02
CA GLN A 119 -9.07 7.85 0.14
C GLN A 119 -8.69 6.38 -0.07
N LEU A 120 -8.30 6.03 -1.30
CA LEU A 120 -7.70 4.75 -1.64
C LEU A 120 -6.23 4.97 -1.97
N TYR A 121 -5.37 4.23 -1.28
CA TYR A 121 -3.93 4.21 -1.45
C TYR A 121 -3.53 2.88 -2.08
N GLN A 122 -2.74 2.92 -3.14
CA GLN A 122 -2.29 1.73 -3.85
C GLN A 122 -0.80 1.84 -4.16
N LEU A 123 -0.02 0.90 -3.65
CA LEU A 123 1.37 0.69 -4.06
C LEU A 123 1.43 -0.46 -5.06
N SER A 124 2.17 -0.26 -6.14
CA SER A 124 2.40 -1.27 -7.18
C SER A 124 3.83 -1.22 -7.67
N SER A 125 4.36 -2.37 -8.10
CA SER A 125 5.74 -2.54 -8.55
C SER A 125 5.84 -3.11 -9.95
N GLU A 126 6.78 -2.58 -10.73
CA GLU A 126 7.16 -3.08 -12.05
C GLU A 126 8.65 -3.40 -12.05
N TRP A 127 8.99 -4.58 -12.57
CA TRP A 127 10.34 -5.13 -12.56
C TRP A 127 10.93 -5.09 -13.97
N ASN A 128 12.12 -4.53 -14.12
CA ASN A 128 12.91 -4.54 -15.36
C ASN A 128 14.33 -5.02 -15.10
#